data_AF-A0A9D5JH71-F1
#
_entry.id   AF-A0A9D5JH71-F1
#
_cell.length_a   1.000
_cell.length_b   1.000
_cell.length_c   1.000
_cell.angle_alpha   90.00
_cell.angle_beta   90.00
_cell.angle_gamma   90.00
#
_symmetry.space_group_name_H-M   'P 1'
#
loop_
_entity.id
_entity.type
_entity.pdbx_description
1 polymer ?
#
loop_
_entity_poly.entity_id
_entity_poly.type
_entity_poly.pdbx_seq_one_letter_code
_entity_poly.pdbx_strand_id
1 'polypeptide(L)'
;MSSLVTPDIGLIIWQLIVFVAILIILRAFVWIPILSALKTREFQIEDSLRAAENAKSEMEQIKADNEYLLQEARIERDAILKEARTEAEHIVAYAKAETSDITSKMLQDARDAIELEKKSAVSDIKNLVSSLSLEIAEKVLREKLADEKVQKDLVDKFIKEAKIN
;
A
#
# COMPACT_ATOMS: atom_id res chain seq x y z
N MET A 1 -51.20 49.80 -95.79
CA MET A 1 -51.12 48.95 -94.58
C MET A 1 -49.74 49.13 -93.97
N SER A 2 -49.53 50.17 -93.17
CA SER A 2 -48.17 50.52 -92.69
C SER A 2 -48.14 51.41 -91.43
N SER A 3 -49.22 51.47 -90.63
CA SER A 3 -49.20 52.19 -89.34
C SER A 3 -49.46 51.30 -88.12
N LEU A 4 -49.36 49.97 -88.26
CA LEU A 4 -49.65 49.02 -87.18
C LEU A 4 -48.40 48.35 -86.57
N VAL A 5 -47.19 48.75 -87.01
CA VAL A 5 -45.92 48.09 -86.63
C VAL A 5 -44.84 49.09 -86.19
N THR A 6 -45.15 50.38 -86.07
CA THR A 6 -44.26 51.35 -85.41
C THR A 6 -44.84 51.65 -84.02
N PRO A 7 -44.22 51.15 -82.94
CA PRO A 7 -44.68 51.51 -81.60
C PRO A 7 -44.67 53.03 -81.47
N ASP A 8 -45.78 53.57 -80.94
CA ASP A 8 -45.91 55.00 -80.67
C ASP A 8 -44.77 55.41 -79.73
N ILE A 9 -43.99 56.44 -80.09
CA ILE A 9 -42.78 56.84 -79.36
C ILE A 9 -43.12 57.16 -77.90
N GLY A 10 -44.33 57.64 -77.64
CA GLY A 10 -44.84 57.87 -76.29
C GLY A 10 -44.97 56.59 -75.44
N LEU A 11 -45.35 55.45 -76.05
CA LEU A 11 -45.44 54.16 -75.35
C LEU A 11 -44.06 53.64 -74.95
N ILE A 12 -43.05 53.79 -75.82
CA ILE A 12 -41.67 53.38 -75.52
C ILE A 12 -41.10 54.19 -74.36
N ILE A 13 -41.36 55.50 -74.31
CA ILE A 13 -40.90 56.36 -73.21
C ILE A 13 -41.55 55.93 -71.89
N TRP A 14 -42.87 55.67 -71.87
CA TRP A 14 -43.53 55.20 -70.64
C TRP A 14 -43.04 53.82 -70.19
N GLN A 15 -42.84 52.90 -71.14
CA GLN A 15 -42.30 51.57 -70.86
C GLN A 15 -40.88 51.66 -70.30
N LEU A 16 -40.04 52.57 -70.80
CA LEU A 16 -38.70 52.80 -70.26
C LEU A 16 -38.75 53.32 -68.83
N ILE A 17 -39.64 54.28 -68.52
CA ILE A 17 -39.75 54.82 -67.16
C ILE A 17 -40.24 53.74 -66.19
N VAL A 18 -41.24 52.94 -66.58
CA VAL A 18 -41.72 51.81 -65.75
C VAL A 18 -40.63 50.77 -65.58
N PHE A 19 -39.87 50.44 -66.62
CA PHE A 19 -38.74 49.53 -66.55
C PHE A 19 -37.66 50.03 -65.58
N VAL A 20 -37.26 51.30 -65.68
CA VAL A 20 -36.27 51.91 -64.77
C VAL A 20 -36.80 51.98 -63.34
N ALA A 21 -38.08 52.32 -63.14
CA ALA A 21 -38.70 52.32 -61.82
C ALA A 21 -38.68 50.92 -61.18
N ILE A 22 -39.04 49.88 -61.94
CA ILE A 22 -38.95 48.48 -61.50
C ILE A 22 -37.50 48.08 -61.21
N LEU A 23 -36.54 48.48 -62.05
CA LEU A 23 -35.13 48.16 -61.85
C LEU A 23 -34.59 48.78 -60.55
N ILE A 24 -34.98 50.02 -60.22
CA ILE A 24 -34.62 50.67 -58.95
C ILE A 24 -35.23 49.91 -57.77
N ILE A 25 -36.50 49.51 -57.86
CA ILE A 25 -37.18 48.72 -56.82
C ILE A 25 -36.48 47.37 -56.63
N LEU A 26 -36.19 46.63 -57.71
CA LEU A 26 -35.51 45.34 -57.66
C LEU A 26 -34.08 45.45 -57.13
N ARG A 27 -33.34 46.50 -57.51
CA ARG A 27 -31.99 46.75 -57.01
C ARG A 27 -31.97 46.90 -55.49
N ALA A 28 -32.91 47.65 -54.92
CA ALA A 28 -32.98 47.86 -53.48
C ALA A 28 -33.59 46.64 -52.76
N PHE A 29 -34.70 46.09 -53.24
CA PHE A 29 -35.45 45.06 -52.52
C PHE A 29 -34.97 43.62 -52.74
N VAL A 30 -34.37 43.30 -53.88
CA VAL A 30 -33.98 41.91 -54.21
C VAL A 30 -32.48 41.70 -54.02
N TRP A 31 -31.65 42.65 -54.43
CA TRP A 31 -30.19 42.50 -54.35
C TRP A 31 -29.69 42.46 -52.90
N ILE A 32 -30.28 43.29 -52.01
CA ILE A 32 -29.87 43.38 -50.60
C ILE A 32 -30.16 42.06 -49.85
N PRO A 33 -31.38 41.47 -49.90
CA PRO A 33 -31.65 40.20 -49.23
C PRO A 33 -30.84 39.02 -49.77
N ILE A 34 -30.59 38.96 -51.09
CA ILE A 34 -29.81 37.87 -51.69
C ILE A 34 -28.37 37.90 -51.22
N LEU A 35 -27.72 39.07 -51.25
CA LEU A 35 -26.36 39.22 -50.74
C LEU A 35 -26.28 38.94 -49.24
N SER A 36 -27.28 39.39 -48.46
CA SER A 36 -27.36 39.08 -47.04
C SER A 36 -27.49 37.58 -46.78
N ALA A 37 -28.33 36.87 -47.53
CA ALA A 37 -28.51 35.43 -47.41
C ALA A 37 -27.22 34.67 -47.77
N LEU A 38 -26.51 35.11 -48.82
CA LEU A 38 -25.23 34.52 -49.22
C LEU A 38 -24.17 34.71 -48.13
N LYS A 39 -24.05 35.94 -47.58
CA LYS A 39 -23.11 36.26 -46.51
C LYS A 39 -23.42 35.50 -45.22
N THR A 40 -24.70 35.36 -44.86
CA THR A 40 -25.11 34.54 -43.71
C THR A 40 -24.70 33.08 -43.90
N ARG A 41 -24.89 32.52 -45.10
CA ARG A 41 -24.48 31.15 -45.40
C ARG A 41 -22.96 30.98 -45.35
N GLU A 42 -22.21 31.93 -45.91
CA GLU A 42 -20.75 31.94 -45.86
C GLU A 42 -20.26 31.97 -44.41
N PHE A 43 -20.80 32.88 -43.59
CA PHE A 43 -20.47 32.98 -42.17
C PHE A 43 -20.81 31.69 -41.40
N GLN A 44 -21.97 31.07 -41.66
CA GLN A 44 -22.34 29.81 -41.02
C GLN A 44 -21.41 28.66 -41.40
N ILE A 45 -20.99 28.58 -42.67
CA ILE A 45 -20.03 27.57 -43.12
C ILE A 45 -18.67 27.80 -42.47
N GLU A 46 -18.18 29.04 -42.45
CA GLU A 46 -16.90 29.37 -41.81
C GLU A 46 -16.93 29.07 -40.31
N ASP A 47 -18.00 29.46 -39.61
CA ASP A 47 -18.16 29.22 -38.18
C ASP A 47 -18.25 27.72 -37.86
N SER A 48 -19.02 26.96 -38.64
CA SER A 48 -19.12 25.50 -38.45
C SER A 48 -17.80 24.77 -38.75
N LEU A 49 -17.05 25.20 -39.78
CA LEU A 49 -15.72 24.65 -40.06
C LEU A 49 -14.73 24.97 -38.95
N ARG A 50 -14.73 26.21 -38.45
CA ARG A 50 -13.88 26.62 -37.32
C ARG A 50 -14.23 25.85 -36.05
N ALA A 51 -15.52 25.67 -35.75
CA ALA A 51 -15.97 24.88 -34.62
C ALA A 51 -15.54 23.41 -34.74
N ALA A 52 -15.61 22.82 -35.93
CA ALA A 52 -15.16 21.46 -36.19
C ALA A 52 -13.64 21.31 -36.01
N GLU A 53 -12.85 22.26 -36.51
CA GLU A 53 -11.39 22.25 -36.35
C GLU A 53 -10.99 22.41 -34.87
N ASN A 54 -11.63 23.34 -34.16
CA ASN A 54 -11.39 23.52 -32.72
C ASN A 54 -11.75 22.24 -31.94
N ALA A 55 -12.91 21.65 -32.19
CA ALA A 55 -13.31 20.41 -31.54
C ALA A 55 -12.35 19.25 -31.83
N LYS A 56 -11.81 19.18 -33.05
CA LYS A 56 -10.80 18.18 -33.41
C LYS A 56 -9.48 18.43 -32.65
N SER A 57 -9.00 19.67 -32.61
CA SER A 57 -7.79 20.03 -31.86
C SER A 57 -7.95 19.77 -30.36
N GLU A 58 -9.10 20.11 -29.77
CA GLU A 58 -9.41 19.82 -28.37
C GLU A 58 -9.44 18.31 -28.11
N MET A 59 -10.04 17.52 -29.02
CA MET A 59 -10.06 16.06 -28.91
C MET A 59 -8.65 15.46 -28.98
N GLU A 60 -7.79 15.96 -29.87
CA GLU A 60 -6.39 15.53 -29.96
C GLU A 60 -5.61 15.86 -28.68
N GLN A 61 -5.83 17.05 -28.10
CA GLN A 61 -5.24 17.44 -26.82
C GLN A 61 -5.73 16.55 -25.67
N ILE A 62 -7.05 16.36 -25.53
CA ILE A 62 -7.64 15.50 -24.48
C ILE A 62 -7.09 14.07 -24.59
N LYS A 63 -6.91 13.56 -25.81
CA LYS A 63 -6.34 12.23 -26.03
C LYS A 63 -4.88 12.17 -25.60
N ALA A 64 -4.07 13.15 -25.98
CA ALA A 64 -2.67 13.23 -25.56
C ALA A 64 -2.54 13.34 -24.03
N ASP A 65 -3.36 14.18 -23.40
CA ASP A 65 -3.40 14.33 -21.95
C ASP A 65 -3.84 13.03 -21.25
N ASN A 66 -4.82 12.31 -21.82
CA ASN A 66 -5.22 11.00 -21.30
C ASN A 66 -4.10 9.97 -21.39
N GLU A 67 -3.42 9.89 -22.53
CA GLU A 67 -2.30 8.98 -22.72
C GLU A 67 -1.17 9.29 -21.74
N TYR A 68 -0.86 10.58 -21.52
CA TYR A 68 0.10 11.04 -20.52
C TYR A 68 -0.34 10.65 -19.10
N LEU A 69 -1.58 10.96 -18.70
CA LEU A 69 -2.11 10.62 -17.38
C LEU A 69 -2.11 9.11 -17.12
N LEU A 70 -2.46 8.30 -18.13
CA LEU A 70 -2.42 6.85 -18.04
C LEU A 70 -0.99 6.32 -17.87
N GLN A 71 -0.01 6.94 -18.52
CA GLN A 71 1.39 6.58 -18.35
C GLN A 71 1.89 6.96 -16.95
N GLU A 72 1.58 8.17 -16.48
CA GLU A 72 1.95 8.63 -15.14
C GLU A 72 1.33 7.73 -14.06
N ALA A 73 0.04 7.41 -14.17
CA ALA A 73 -0.64 6.51 -13.24
C ALA A 73 -0.03 5.10 -13.22
N ARG A 74 0.48 4.60 -14.36
CA ARG A 74 1.20 3.31 -14.41
C ARG A 74 2.55 3.39 -13.71
N ILE A 75 3.29 4.47 -13.90
CA ILE A 75 4.59 4.70 -13.24
C ILE A 75 4.39 4.79 -11.72
N GLU A 76 3.41 5.58 -11.26
CA GLU A 76 3.09 5.73 -9.85
C GLU A 76 2.64 4.41 -9.23
N ARG A 77 1.74 3.67 -9.90
CA ARG A 77 1.32 2.32 -9.48
C ARG A 77 2.52 1.39 -9.33
N ASP A 78 3.43 1.36 -10.31
CA ASP A 78 4.59 0.46 -10.29
C ASP A 78 5.57 0.86 -9.18
N ALA A 79 5.72 2.16 -8.90
CA ALA A 79 6.48 2.66 -7.76
C ALA A 79 5.88 2.20 -6.43
N ILE A 80 4.56 2.37 -6.23
CA ILE A 80 3.84 1.93 -5.03
C ILE A 80 3.98 0.42 -4.83
N LEU A 81 3.82 -0.37 -5.90
CA LEU A 81 3.95 -1.84 -5.82
C LEU A 81 5.38 -2.27 -5.49
N LYS A 82 6.38 -1.56 -6.01
CA LYS A 82 7.79 -1.83 -5.69
C LYS A 82 8.09 -1.50 -4.23
N GLU A 83 7.65 -0.33 -3.75
CA GLU A 83 7.82 0.08 -2.36
C GLU A 83 7.13 -0.89 -1.40
N ALA A 84 5.88 -1.28 -1.68
CA ALA A 84 5.15 -2.25 -0.88
C ALA A 84 5.86 -3.62 -0.81
N ARG A 85 6.49 -4.07 -1.90
CA ARG A 85 7.28 -5.31 -1.90
C ARG A 85 8.54 -5.17 -1.06
N THR A 86 9.27 -4.07 -1.22
CA THR A 86 10.48 -3.82 -0.41
C THR A 86 10.14 -3.73 1.07
N GLU A 87 9.06 -3.06 1.43
CA GLU A 87 8.62 -2.97 2.83
C GLU A 87 8.17 -4.33 3.37
N ALA A 88 7.44 -5.12 2.58
CA ALA A 88 7.06 -6.48 2.97
C ALA A 88 8.28 -7.38 3.20
N GLU A 89 9.28 -7.32 2.33
CA GLU A 89 10.54 -8.04 2.50
C GLU A 89 11.30 -7.58 3.76
N HIS A 90 11.31 -6.27 4.02
CA HIS A 90 11.92 -5.69 5.21
C HIS A 90 11.23 -6.16 6.50
N ILE A 91 9.89 -6.15 6.54
CA ILE A 91 9.09 -6.65 7.68
C ILE A 91 9.40 -8.13 7.94
N VAL A 92 9.44 -8.96 6.90
CA VAL A 92 9.74 -10.40 7.04
C VAL A 92 11.16 -10.61 7.54
N ALA A 93 12.13 -9.86 7.02
CA ALA A 93 13.53 -9.94 7.47
C ALA A 93 13.68 -9.51 8.93
N TYR A 94 13.07 -8.38 9.30
CA TYR A 94 13.06 -7.86 10.66
C TYR A 94 12.41 -8.84 11.64
N ALA A 95 11.21 -9.35 11.32
CA ALA A 95 10.51 -10.30 12.16
C ALA A 95 11.31 -11.60 12.36
N LYS A 96 11.99 -12.10 11.31
CA LYS A 96 12.88 -13.27 11.43
C LYS A 96 14.08 -12.99 12.33
N ALA A 97 14.72 -11.84 12.19
CA ALA A 97 15.87 -11.46 13.01
C ALA A 97 15.47 -11.32 14.49
N GLU A 98 14.37 -10.62 14.76
CA GLU A 98 13.83 -10.44 16.11
C GLU A 98 13.41 -11.79 16.74
N THR A 99 12.70 -12.63 15.98
CA THR A 99 12.32 -13.97 16.46
C THR A 99 13.55 -14.82 16.77
N SER A 100 14.62 -14.72 15.97
CA SER A 100 15.87 -15.45 16.21
C SER A 100 16.54 -14.99 17.52
N ASP A 101 16.57 -13.69 17.79
CA ASP A 101 17.12 -13.14 19.04
C ASP A 101 16.31 -13.60 20.26
N ILE A 102 14.98 -13.47 20.19
CA ILE A 102 14.07 -13.92 21.25
C ILE A 102 14.22 -15.42 21.50
N THR A 103 14.28 -16.23 20.44
CA THR A 103 14.45 -17.68 20.54
C THR A 103 15.78 -18.05 21.18
N SER A 104 16.86 -17.33 20.81
CA SER A 104 18.18 -17.56 21.41
C SER A 104 18.18 -17.24 22.91
N LYS A 105 17.58 -16.13 23.32
CA LYS A 105 17.42 -15.75 24.73
C LYS A 105 16.59 -16.79 25.49
N MET A 106 15.44 -17.18 24.94
CA MET A 106 14.57 -18.19 25.55
C MET A 106 15.30 -19.54 25.73
N LEU A 107 16.10 -19.95 24.76
CA LEU A 107 16.89 -21.18 24.86
C LEU A 107 17.99 -21.08 25.92
N GLN A 108 18.62 -19.92 26.04
CA GLN A 108 19.61 -19.66 27.08
C GLN A 108 18.98 -19.67 28.47
N ASP A 109 17.88 -18.95 28.66
CA ASP A 109 17.13 -18.93 29.92
C ASP A 109 16.67 -20.34 30.33
N ALA A 110 16.19 -21.14 29.36
CA ALA A 110 15.80 -22.53 29.59
C ALA A 110 17.00 -23.40 30.03
N ARG A 111 18.18 -23.22 29.43
CA ARG A 111 19.39 -23.94 29.82
C ARG A 111 19.85 -23.57 31.22
N ASP A 112 19.80 -22.28 31.55
CA ASP A 112 20.19 -21.76 32.86
C ASP A 112 19.23 -22.28 33.95
N ALA A 113 17.93 -22.32 33.65
CA ALA A 113 16.92 -22.92 34.54
C ALA A 113 17.15 -24.43 34.74
N ILE A 114 17.47 -25.18 33.68
CA ILE A 114 17.80 -26.62 33.76
C ILE A 114 19.06 -26.84 34.61
N GLU A 115 20.09 -25.99 34.47
CA GLU A 115 21.31 -26.10 35.25
C GLU A 115 21.05 -25.83 36.74
N LEU A 116 20.23 -24.83 37.04
CA LEU A 116 19.82 -24.51 38.40
C LEU A 116 19.03 -25.67 39.03
N GLU A 117 18.06 -26.22 38.30
CA GLU A 117 17.24 -27.35 38.76
C GLU A 117 18.11 -28.59 39.02
N LYS A 118 19.08 -28.86 38.12
CA LYS A 118 20.04 -29.95 38.31
C LYS A 118 20.89 -29.75 39.56
N LYS A 119 21.36 -28.52 39.84
CA LYS A 119 22.11 -28.20 41.07
C LYS A 119 21.25 -28.43 42.31
N SER A 120 19.97 -28.02 42.28
CA SER A 120 19.02 -28.27 43.37
C SER A 120 18.82 -29.77 43.61
N ALA A 121 18.52 -30.53 42.55
CA ALA A 121 18.32 -31.97 42.64
C ALA A 121 19.56 -32.71 43.18
N VAL A 122 20.77 -32.30 42.79
CA VAL A 122 22.02 -32.86 43.35
C VAL A 122 22.16 -32.52 44.85
N SER A 123 21.79 -31.32 45.26
CA SER A 123 21.77 -30.94 46.68
C SER A 123 20.78 -31.78 47.48
N ASP A 124 19.58 -32.00 46.94
CA ASP A 124 18.54 -32.82 47.57
C ASP A 124 18.98 -34.28 47.72
N ILE A 125 19.62 -34.84 46.67
CA ILE A 125 20.21 -36.18 46.74
C ILE A 125 21.29 -36.25 47.82
N LYS A 126 22.18 -35.26 47.93
CA LYS A 126 23.22 -35.23 48.97
C LYS A 126 22.63 -35.21 50.38
N ASN A 127 21.56 -34.44 50.58
CA ASN A 127 20.84 -34.39 51.86
C ASN A 127 20.20 -35.75 52.19
N LEU A 128 19.55 -36.37 51.21
CA LEU A 128 18.93 -37.70 51.36
C LEU A 128 19.98 -38.77 51.71
N VAL A 129 21.11 -38.80 51.00
CA VAL A 129 22.20 -39.75 51.26
C VAL A 129 22.82 -39.53 52.63
N SER A 130 22.98 -38.28 53.05
CA SER A 130 23.50 -37.94 54.39
C SER A 130 22.56 -38.45 55.50
N SER A 131 21.26 -38.22 55.33
CA SER A 131 20.24 -38.73 56.26
C SER A 131 20.23 -40.25 56.32
N LEU A 132 20.24 -40.92 55.17
CA LEU A 132 20.27 -42.39 55.11
C LEU A 132 21.55 -42.97 55.72
N SER A 133 22.69 -42.31 55.51
CA SER A 133 23.97 -42.73 56.10
C SER A 133 23.97 -42.60 57.63
N LEU A 134 23.38 -41.54 58.18
CA LEU A 134 23.18 -41.38 59.62
C LEU A 134 22.25 -42.46 60.18
N GLU A 135 21.15 -42.75 59.50
CA GLU A 135 20.20 -43.78 59.92
C GLU A 135 20.82 -45.19 59.92
N ILE A 136 21.63 -45.51 58.90
CA ILE A 136 22.39 -46.77 58.84
C ILE A 136 23.44 -46.80 59.96
N ALA A 137 24.19 -45.71 60.17
CA ALA A 137 25.20 -45.62 61.21
C ALA A 137 24.58 -45.79 62.60
N GLU A 138 23.43 -45.16 62.87
CA GLU A 138 22.66 -45.33 64.11
C GLU A 138 22.24 -46.79 64.30
N LYS A 139 21.70 -47.43 63.25
CA LYS A 139 21.25 -48.83 63.32
C LYS A 139 22.41 -49.79 63.58
N VAL A 140 23.53 -49.64 62.88
CA VAL A 140 24.75 -50.44 63.07
C VAL A 140 25.35 -50.21 64.46
N LEU A 141 25.42 -48.95 64.91
CA LEU A 141 25.92 -48.60 66.23
C LEU A 141 25.05 -49.21 67.33
N ARG A 142 23.72 -49.17 67.19
CA ARG A 142 22.75 -49.77 68.11
C ARG A 142 22.90 -51.29 68.18
N GLU A 143 23.13 -51.94 67.03
CA GLU A 143 23.40 -53.39 66.95
C GLU A 143 24.75 -53.76 67.59
N LYS A 144 25.79 -52.95 67.40
CA LYS A 144 27.12 -53.16 68.03
C LYS A 144 27.12 -52.87 69.54
N LEU A 145 26.36 -51.89 70.00
CA LEU A 145 26.20 -51.56 71.42
C LEU A 145 25.32 -52.57 72.18
N ALA A 146 24.62 -53.46 71.49
CA ALA A 146 23.90 -54.57 72.13
C ALA A 146 24.86 -55.62 72.73
N ASP A 147 26.15 -55.58 72.37
CA ASP A 147 27.18 -56.41 72.98
C ASP A 147 27.74 -55.76 74.26
N GLU A 148 27.50 -56.40 75.41
CA GLU A 148 27.89 -55.95 76.76
C GLU A 148 29.41 -55.68 76.88
N LYS A 149 30.22 -56.41 76.11
CA LYS A 149 31.68 -56.28 76.11
C LYS A 149 32.13 -54.97 75.45
N VAL A 150 31.48 -54.63 74.32
CA VAL A 150 31.73 -53.39 73.57
C VAL A 150 31.27 -52.18 74.37
N GLN A 151 30.16 -52.29 75.09
CA GLN A 151 29.63 -51.21 75.93
C GLN A 151 30.58 -50.88 77.09
N LYS A 152 31.14 -51.89 77.78
CA LYS A 152 32.17 -51.70 78.82
C LYS A 152 33.43 -51.03 78.28
N ASP A 153 33.98 -51.53 77.16
CA ASP A 153 35.18 -50.95 76.54
C ASP A 153 34.98 -49.48 76.12
N LEU A 154 33.76 -49.11 75.67
CA LEU A 154 33.43 -47.74 75.30
C LEU A 154 33.39 -46.80 76.51
N VAL A 155 32.80 -47.25 77.63
CA VAL A 155 32.76 -46.52 78.90
C VAL A 155 34.18 -46.30 79.44
N ASP A 156 35.02 -47.33 79.43
CA ASP A 156 36.41 -47.24 79.87
C ASP A 156 37.25 -46.29 78.99
N LYS A 157 36.98 -46.25 77.67
CA LYS A 157 37.59 -45.28 76.75
C LYS A 157 37.16 -43.83 77.05
N PHE A 158 35.86 -43.58 77.23
CA PHE A 158 35.37 -42.23 77.55
C PHE A 158 35.89 -41.73 78.90
N ILE A 159 35.98 -42.61 79.91
CA ILE A 159 36.58 -42.26 81.21
C ILE A 159 38.07 -41.95 81.07
N LYS A 160 38.78 -42.61 80.15
CA LYS A 160 40.19 -42.29 79.83
C LYS A 160 40.33 -40.95 79.12
N GLU A 161 39.56 -40.67 78.07
CA GLU A 161 39.63 -39.39 77.34
C GLU A 161 39.21 -38.20 78.21
N ALA A 162 38.18 -38.34 79.04
CA ALA A 162 37.75 -37.29 79.96
C ALA A 162 38.73 -37.03 81.11
N LYS A 163 39.66 -37.95 81.39
CA LYS A 163 40.76 -37.76 82.34
C LYS A 163 42.01 -37.14 81.72
N ILE A 164 42.05 -36.95 80.40
CA ILE A 164 43.22 -36.47 79.65
C ILE A 164 43.05 -34.98 79.23
N ASN A 165 41.92 -34.34 79.54
CA ASN A 165 41.76 -32.88 79.58
C ASN A 165 41.56 -32.41 81.02
#